data_AF-A0A497M6F3-F1
#
_entry.id   AF-A0A497M6F3-F1
#
_cell.length_a   1.000
_cell.length_b   1.000
_cell.length_c   1.000
_cell.angle_alpha   90.00
_cell.angle_beta   90.00
_cell.angle_gamma   90.00
#
_symmetry.space_group_name_H-M   'P 1'
#
loop_
_entity.id
_entity.type
_entity.pdbx_description
1 polymer ?
#
loop_
_entity_poly.entity_id
_entity_poly.type
_entity_poly.pdbx_seq_one_letter_code
_entity_poly.pdbx_strand_id
1 'polypeptide(L)'
;MKAGSFRKKLKVYYLKLEKKVGPIVKPLKNRLENLMEKIRVGATKPQVIAYNLLGDKTARFLPLFKGLDENLEKSEIKISFRAYVSLTILASLIMSVSTLTLTPIILYFLLRIPLISAILFGLGFSMLCGAFTTIAFYIYPIYKADTLKRKLEDELPFVTGYMAVLAGSGVTPDRIFKALAKIDSSLAITEEARRIVRDVELFGADIVSALESASKRSPSEKFRHFLQGFIATVHSGGNLVAYLLGRSKHYMRLKKITLKKFADTLSLLSEFYVAILVAGPLLLVIMLAVMAMLGGGGMGFLDPKLLLYLLTYIAIPVASMIFIIILDILTPG
;
A
#
# COMPACT_ATOMS: atom_id res chain seq x y z
N MET A 1 -51.12 -19.26 -36.59
CA MET A 1 -50.85 -20.67 -36.19
C MET A 1 -49.37 -21.08 -36.43
N LYS A 2 -48.36 -20.39 -35.84
CA LYS A 2 -46.92 -20.73 -36.06
C LYS A 2 -45.99 -20.59 -34.83
N ALA A 3 -46.47 -20.18 -33.65
CA ALA A 3 -45.62 -20.01 -32.46
C ALA A 3 -45.41 -21.32 -31.65
N GLY A 4 -46.34 -22.28 -31.74
CA GLY A 4 -46.29 -23.52 -30.95
C GLY A 4 -45.27 -24.56 -31.43
N SER A 5 -44.97 -24.61 -32.74
CA SER A 5 -44.04 -25.61 -33.30
C SER A 5 -42.57 -25.26 -33.06
N PHE A 6 -42.25 -23.96 -32.96
CA PHE A 6 -40.88 -23.48 -32.72
C PHE A 6 -40.43 -23.75 -31.27
N ARG A 7 -41.32 -23.55 -30.28
CA ARG A 7 -41.07 -23.92 -28.88
C ARG A 7 -40.83 -25.42 -28.70
N LYS A 8 -41.58 -26.28 -29.40
CA LYS A 8 -41.35 -27.75 -29.35
C LYS A 8 -39.98 -28.13 -29.93
N LYS A 9 -39.57 -27.54 -31.06
CA LYS A 9 -38.24 -27.80 -31.66
C LYS A 9 -37.08 -27.33 -30.78
N LEU A 10 -37.20 -26.16 -30.14
CA LEU A 10 -36.22 -25.65 -29.17
C LEU A 10 -36.08 -26.58 -27.96
N LYS A 11 -37.20 -27.08 -27.42
CA LYS A 11 -37.20 -28.00 -26.27
C LYS A 11 -36.50 -29.32 -26.60
N VAL A 12 -36.71 -29.85 -27.82
CA VAL A 12 -36.03 -31.06 -28.30
C VAL A 12 -34.53 -30.84 -28.50
N TYR A 13 -34.12 -29.68 -29.02
CA TYR A 13 -32.70 -29.34 -29.15
C TYR A 13 -32.02 -29.18 -27.80
N TYR A 14 -32.69 -28.57 -26.82
CA TYR A 14 -32.18 -28.39 -25.47
C TYR A 14 -31.96 -29.74 -24.76
N LEU A 15 -32.94 -30.65 -24.85
CA LEU A 15 -32.83 -32.00 -24.30
C LEU A 15 -31.72 -32.84 -24.96
N LYS A 16 -31.45 -32.61 -26.25
CA LYS A 16 -30.37 -33.30 -26.99
C LYS A 16 -28.99 -32.76 -26.63
N LEU A 17 -28.88 -31.45 -26.38
CA LEU A 17 -27.67 -30.80 -25.86
C LEU A 17 -27.38 -31.24 -24.42
N GLU A 18 -28.39 -31.30 -23.56
CA GLU A 18 -28.25 -31.73 -22.16
C GLU A 18 -27.82 -33.20 -22.04
N LYS A 19 -28.35 -34.10 -22.90
CA LYS A 19 -27.90 -35.50 -22.94
C LYS A 19 -26.43 -35.67 -23.37
N LYS A 20 -25.92 -34.78 -24.25
CA LYS A 20 -24.56 -34.86 -24.81
C LYS A 20 -23.52 -34.16 -23.91
N VAL A 21 -23.93 -33.11 -23.22
CA VAL A 21 -23.06 -32.26 -22.38
C VAL A 21 -23.18 -32.61 -20.89
N GLY A 22 -24.28 -33.24 -20.48
CA GLY A 22 -24.55 -33.71 -19.12
C GLY A 22 -23.45 -34.58 -18.49
N PRO A 23 -22.84 -35.57 -19.17
CA PRO A 23 -21.77 -36.37 -18.57
C PRO A 23 -20.45 -35.60 -18.38
N ILE A 24 -20.23 -34.48 -19.08
CA ILE A 24 -19.04 -33.62 -18.96
C ILE A 24 -19.26 -32.52 -17.92
N VAL A 25 -20.48 -31.98 -17.85
CA VAL A 25 -20.83 -30.89 -16.92
C VAL A 25 -21.12 -31.40 -15.52
N LYS A 26 -21.68 -32.60 -15.35
CA LYS A 26 -21.92 -33.19 -14.01
C LYS A 26 -20.66 -33.30 -13.14
N PRO A 27 -19.52 -33.85 -13.60
CA PRO A 27 -18.31 -33.91 -12.78
C PRO A 27 -17.69 -32.52 -12.53
N LEU A 28 -17.81 -31.60 -13.49
CA LEU A 28 -17.32 -30.22 -13.32
C LEU A 28 -18.19 -29.43 -12.33
N LYS A 29 -19.51 -29.59 -12.41
CA LYS A 29 -20.50 -28.99 -11.53
C LYS A 29 -20.34 -29.52 -10.10
N ASN A 30 -20.18 -30.82 -9.91
CA ASN A 30 -19.95 -31.40 -8.59
C ASN A 30 -18.59 -30.96 -8.00
N ARG A 31 -17.55 -30.79 -8.83
CA ARG A 31 -16.27 -30.20 -8.37
C ARG A 31 -16.43 -28.74 -7.97
N LEU A 32 -17.23 -27.97 -8.71
CA LEU A 32 -17.53 -26.56 -8.41
C LEU A 32 -18.42 -26.41 -7.18
N GLU A 33 -19.41 -27.29 -6.99
CA GLU A 33 -20.28 -27.31 -5.81
C GLU A 33 -19.48 -27.67 -4.55
N ASN A 34 -18.62 -28.69 -4.60
CA ASN A 34 -17.69 -29.01 -3.52
C ASN A 34 -16.68 -27.87 -3.24
N LEU A 35 -16.28 -27.12 -4.27
CA LEU A 35 -15.42 -25.93 -4.13
C LEU A 35 -16.18 -24.77 -3.48
N MET A 36 -17.42 -24.52 -3.89
CA MET A 36 -18.27 -23.48 -3.31
C MET A 36 -18.66 -23.80 -1.86
N GLU A 37 -18.87 -25.08 -1.54
CA GLU A 37 -19.12 -25.52 -0.18
C GLU A 37 -17.89 -25.31 0.71
N LYS A 38 -16.68 -25.58 0.21
CA LYS A 38 -15.42 -25.24 0.91
C LYS A 38 -15.19 -23.73 1.07
N ILE A 39 -15.67 -22.91 0.13
CA ILE A 39 -15.64 -21.43 0.22
C ILE A 39 -16.63 -20.94 1.29
N ARG A 40 -17.83 -21.54 1.37
CA ARG A 40 -18.90 -21.16 2.32
C ARG A 40 -18.54 -21.48 3.78
N VAL A 41 -17.73 -22.51 4.02
CA VAL A 41 -17.32 -22.96 5.37
C VAL A 41 -16.11 -22.17 5.92
N GLY A 42 -15.58 -21.20 5.18
CA GLY A 42 -14.46 -20.35 5.67
C GLY A 42 -13.15 -21.11 5.92
N ALA A 43 -13.05 -22.37 5.48
CA ALA A 43 -12.01 -23.31 5.89
C ALA A 43 -10.71 -23.24 5.07
N THR A 44 -10.67 -22.46 3.98
CA THR A 44 -9.42 -22.26 3.22
C THR A 44 -9.27 -20.83 2.75
N LYS A 45 -8.31 -20.11 3.35
CA LYS A 45 -7.86 -18.81 2.85
C LYS A 45 -7.57 -18.93 1.34
N PRO A 46 -7.89 -17.92 0.52
CA PRO A 46 -7.65 -17.95 -0.94
C PRO A 46 -6.18 -18.27 -1.31
N GLN A 47 -5.27 -17.98 -0.39
CA GLN A 47 -3.85 -18.32 -0.43
C GLN A 47 -3.56 -19.83 -0.53
N VAL A 48 -4.32 -20.65 0.20
CA VAL A 48 -4.13 -22.11 0.23
C VAL A 48 -4.62 -22.75 -1.07
N ILE A 49 -5.69 -22.19 -1.64
CA ILE A 49 -6.23 -22.61 -2.94
C ILE A 49 -5.23 -22.29 -4.05
N ALA A 50 -4.66 -21.08 -4.04
CA ALA A 50 -3.64 -20.69 -5.00
C ALA A 50 -2.39 -21.58 -4.92
N TYR A 51 -1.93 -21.87 -3.70
CA TYR A 51 -0.78 -22.75 -3.49
C TYR A 51 -1.03 -24.18 -3.97
N ASN A 52 -2.19 -24.75 -3.68
CA ASN A 52 -2.53 -26.11 -4.11
C ASN A 52 -2.73 -26.22 -5.65
N LEU A 53 -3.12 -25.14 -6.32
CA LEU A 53 -3.38 -25.14 -7.77
C LEU A 53 -2.12 -24.86 -8.61
N LEU A 54 -1.20 -24.04 -8.08
CA LEU A 54 -0.05 -23.48 -8.83
C LEU A 54 1.32 -23.70 -8.15
N GLY A 55 1.37 -24.38 -7.00
CA GLY A 55 2.59 -24.59 -6.20
C GLY A 55 3.75 -25.25 -6.96
N ASP A 56 3.47 -26.25 -7.81
CA ASP A 56 4.52 -26.94 -8.57
C ASP A 56 5.06 -26.12 -9.75
N LYS A 57 4.23 -25.24 -10.34
CA LYS A 57 4.61 -24.38 -11.49
C LYS A 57 5.17 -23.03 -11.09
N THR A 58 4.92 -22.60 -9.85
CA THR A 58 5.47 -21.33 -9.30
C THR A 58 6.97 -21.39 -9.11
N ALA A 59 7.55 -22.58 -8.92
CA ALA A 59 8.99 -22.85 -8.81
C ALA A 59 9.85 -22.11 -9.85
N ARG A 60 9.35 -21.99 -11.08
CA ARG A 60 10.04 -21.33 -12.21
C ARG A 60 10.07 -19.79 -12.11
N PHE A 61 9.11 -19.19 -11.41
CA PHE A 61 8.96 -17.74 -11.28
C PHE A 61 9.47 -17.18 -9.94
N LEU A 62 9.83 -18.05 -8.97
CA LEU A 62 10.51 -17.63 -7.73
C LEU A 62 11.73 -16.70 -7.93
N PRO A 63 12.62 -16.89 -8.92
CA PRO A 63 13.80 -16.02 -9.04
C PRO A 63 13.47 -14.55 -9.37
N LEU A 64 12.32 -14.27 -10.01
CA LEU A 64 11.86 -12.91 -10.29
C LEU A 64 11.39 -12.15 -9.03
N PHE A 65 11.06 -12.88 -7.96
CA PHE A 65 10.55 -12.32 -6.71
C PHE A 65 11.56 -12.42 -5.55
N LYS A 66 12.85 -12.69 -5.82
CA LYS A 66 13.88 -12.87 -4.77
C LYS A 66 13.97 -11.69 -3.77
N GLY A 67 13.78 -10.45 -4.23
CA GLY A 67 13.78 -9.27 -3.34
C GLY A 67 12.48 -9.06 -2.54
N LEU A 68 11.43 -9.84 -2.84
CA LEU A 68 10.14 -9.75 -2.16
C LEU A 68 10.12 -10.58 -0.87
N ASP A 69 10.89 -11.66 -0.78
CA ASP A 69 10.93 -12.56 0.39
C ASP A 69 11.32 -11.80 1.66
N GLU A 70 12.43 -11.05 1.59
CA GLU A 70 12.93 -10.24 2.70
C GLU A 70 11.94 -9.13 3.11
N ASN A 71 11.30 -8.48 2.13
CA ASN A 71 10.29 -7.44 2.41
C ASN A 71 8.98 -8.04 2.95
N LEU A 72 8.62 -9.26 2.53
CA LEU A 72 7.44 -9.96 3.00
C LEU A 72 7.61 -10.37 4.47
N GLU A 73 8.78 -10.90 4.83
CA GLU A 73 9.15 -11.23 6.21
C GLU A 73 9.10 -9.99 7.12
N LYS A 74 9.61 -8.87 6.61
CA LYS A 74 9.62 -7.56 7.30
C LYS A 74 8.26 -6.86 7.36
N SER A 75 7.31 -7.20 6.49
CA SER A 75 5.97 -6.56 6.39
C SER A 75 4.90 -7.13 7.34
N GLU A 76 5.30 -8.06 8.22
CA GLU A 76 4.43 -8.81 9.14
C GLU A 76 3.27 -9.56 8.46
N ILE A 77 3.37 -9.80 7.15
CA ILE A 77 2.36 -10.56 6.43
C ILE A 77 2.53 -12.04 6.80
N LYS A 78 1.54 -12.61 7.51
CA LYS A 78 1.52 -14.01 7.97
C LYS A 78 1.21 -15.00 6.83
N ILE A 79 1.90 -14.88 5.70
CA ILE A 79 1.72 -15.70 4.50
C ILE A 79 3.11 -16.15 4.06
N SER A 80 3.27 -17.44 3.75
CA SER A 80 4.54 -17.93 3.22
C SER A 80 4.83 -17.32 1.85
N PHE A 81 6.10 -17.02 1.57
CA PHE A 81 6.54 -16.42 0.31
C PHE A 81 6.00 -17.17 -0.92
N ARG A 82 6.07 -18.51 -0.88
CA ARG A 82 5.52 -19.38 -1.95
C ARG A 82 4.01 -19.24 -2.12
N ALA A 83 3.25 -19.16 -1.02
CA ALA A 83 1.80 -18.97 -1.09
C ALA A 83 1.44 -17.57 -1.62
N TYR A 84 2.21 -16.54 -1.26
CA TYR A 84 2.00 -15.18 -1.77
C TYR A 84 2.24 -15.09 -3.28
N VAL A 85 3.36 -15.63 -3.78
CA VAL A 85 3.65 -15.65 -5.23
C VAL A 85 2.60 -16.45 -5.99
N SER A 86 2.15 -17.59 -5.45
CA SER A 86 1.08 -18.38 -6.07
C SER A 86 -0.25 -17.60 -6.16
N LEU A 87 -0.58 -16.83 -5.12
CA LEU A 87 -1.76 -15.97 -5.11
C LEU A 87 -1.63 -14.85 -6.15
N THR A 88 -0.47 -14.22 -6.27
CA THR A 88 -0.23 -13.16 -7.26
C THR A 88 -0.40 -13.66 -8.68
N ILE A 89 0.16 -14.84 -9.01
CA ILE A 89 0.02 -15.43 -10.36
C ILE A 89 -1.44 -15.83 -10.63
N LEU A 90 -2.11 -16.41 -9.64
CA LEU A 90 -3.52 -16.78 -9.79
C LEU A 90 -4.40 -15.54 -9.98
N ALA A 91 -4.18 -14.49 -9.20
CA ALA A 91 -4.93 -13.24 -9.28
C ALA A 91 -4.69 -12.53 -10.62
N SER A 92 -3.44 -12.45 -11.09
CA SER A 92 -3.13 -11.83 -12.38
C SER A 92 -3.74 -12.59 -13.55
N LEU A 93 -3.78 -13.94 -13.48
CA LEU A 93 -4.43 -14.77 -14.49
C LEU A 93 -5.94 -14.55 -14.51
N ILE A 94 -6.60 -14.53 -13.34
CA ILE A 94 -8.05 -14.27 -13.24
C ILE A 94 -8.38 -12.88 -13.78
N MET A 95 -7.61 -11.85 -13.41
CA MET A 95 -7.81 -10.49 -13.89
C MET A 95 -7.60 -10.39 -15.40
N SER A 96 -6.57 -11.04 -15.94
CA SER A 96 -6.29 -11.10 -17.38
C SER A 96 -7.43 -11.80 -18.14
N VAL A 97 -7.94 -12.94 -17.67
CA VAL A 97 -9.06 -13.65 -18.33
C VAL A 97 -10.37 -12.86 -18.24
N SER A 98 -10.62 -12.21 -17.10
CA SER A 98 -11.82 -11.38 -16.89
C SER A 98 -11.80 -10.16 -17.81
N THR A 99 -10.67 -9.48 -17.95
CA THR A 99 -10.52 -8.32 -18.84
C THR A 99 -10.52 -8.71 -20.31
N LEU A 100 -9.93 -9.86 -20.66
CA LEU A 100 -9.97 -10.38 -22.03
C LEU A 100 -11.40 -10.65 -22.51
N THR A 101 -12.31 -11.03 -21.61
CA THR A 101 -13.71 -11.30 -21.94
C THR A 101 -14.57 -10.04 -21.86
N LEU A 102 -14.43 -9.22 -20.82
CA LEU A 102 -15.26 -8.02 -20.60
C LEU A 102 -14.95 -6.89 -21.59
N THR A 103 -13.68 -6.59 -21.85
CA THR A 103 -13.27 -5.47 -22.70
C THR A 103 -13.84 -5.54 -24.13
N PRO A 104 -13.73 -6.66 -24.87
CA PRO A 104 -14.31 -6.73 -26.21
C PRO A 104 -15.84 -6.68 -26.21
N ILE A 105 -16.51 -7.23 -25.18
CA ILE A 105 -17.99 -7.17 -25.05
C ILE A 105 -18.45 -5.72 -24.90
N ILE A 106 -17.78 -4.94 -24.04
CA ILE A 106 -18.10 -3.54 -23.79
C ILE A 106 -17.83 -2.68 -25.05
N LEU A 107 -16.65 -2.85 -25.68
CA LEU A 107 -16.29 -2.09 -26.89
C LEU A 107 -17.22 -2.38 -28.06
N TYR A 108 -17.65 -3.64 -28.21
CA TYR A 108 -18.59 -4.04 -29.26
C TYR A 108 -20.00 -3.52 -29.02
N PHE A 109 -20.52 -3.67 -27.79
CA PHE A 109 -21.91 -3.32 -27.47
C PHE A 109 -22.13 -1.82 -27.30
N LEU A 110 -21.19 -1.11 -26.65
CA LEU A 110 -21.35 0.31 -26.30
C LEU A 110 -20.84 1.24 -27.40
N LEU A 111 -19.68 0.94 -28.00
CA LEU A 111 -18.98 1.82 -28.96
C LEU A 111 -19.15 1.38 -30.42
N ARG A 112 -19.86 0.26 -30.69
CA ARG A 112 -20.08 -0.33 -32.03
C ARG A 112 -18.81 -0.50 -32.87
N ILE A 113 -17.68 -0.76 -32.22
CA ILE A 113 -16.39 -1.00 -32.88
C ILE A 113 -16.41 -2.38 -33.57
N PRO A 114 -15.79 -2.55 -34.75
CA PRO A 114 -15.71 -3.85 -35.42
C PRO A 114 -15.05 -4.92 -34.52
N LEU A 115 -15.58 -6.15 -34.60
CA LEU A 115 -15.23 -7.26 -33.70
C LEU A 115 -13.72 -7.55 -33.67
N ILE A 116 -13.06 -7.49 -34.83
CA ILE A 116 -11.62 -7.77 -34.96
C ILE A 116 -10.80 -6.75 -34.17
N SER A 117 -11.12 -5.46 -34.29
CA SER A 117 -10.46 -4.39 -33.54
C SER A 117 -10.74 -4.49 -32.03
N ALA A 118 -11.98 -4.83 -31.65
CA ALA A 118 -12.35 -5.01 -30.24
C ALA A 118 -11.57 -6.16 -29.57
N ILE A 119 -11.35 -7.28 -30.28
CA ILE A 119 -10.53 -8.40 -29.80
C ILE A 119 -9.06 -7.99 -29.65
N LEU A 120 -8.51 -7.25 -30.62
CA LEU A 120 -7.12 -6.77 -30.57
C LEU A 120 -6.88 -5.86 -29.36
N PHE A 121 -7.80 -4.91 -29.11
CA PHE A 121 -7.77 -4.05 -27.93
C PHE A 121 -7.97 -4.84 -26.63
N GLY A 122 -8.87 -5.82 -26.61
CA GLY A 122 -9.09 -6.70 -25.47
C GLY A 122 -7.83 -7.49 -25.08
N LEU A 123 -7.08 -7.98 -26.07
CA LEU A 123 -5.83 -8.71 -25.84
C LEU A 123 -4.73 -7.81 -25.27
N GLY A 124 -4.57 -6.60 -25.82
CA GLY A 124 -3.63 -5.61 -25.28
C GLY A 124 -3.98 -5.17 -23.86
N PHE A 125 -5.25 -4.86 -23.60
CA PHE A 125 -5.71 -4.43 -22.28
C PHE A 125 -5.61 -5.55 -21.24
N SER A 126 -5.87 -6.80 -21.64
CA SER A 126 -5.72 -7.97 -20.77
C SER A 126 -4.28 -8.18 -20.30
N MET A 127 -3.30 -8.04 -21.21
CA MET A 127 -1.88 -8.10 -20.84
C MET A 127 -1.50 -6.96 -19.89
N LEU A 128 -1.97 -5.73 -20.15
CA LEU A 128 -1.71 -4.58 -19.29
C LEU A 128 -2.29 -4.77 -17.89
N CYS A 129 -3.55 -5.22 -17.76
CA CYS A 129 -4.17 -5.48 -16.47
C CYS A 129 -3.48 -6.62 -15.69
N GLY A 130 -3.07 -7.69 -16.37
CA GLY A 130 -2.31 -8.78 -15.75
C GLY A 130 -0.95 -8.31 -15.23
N ALA A 131 -0.23 -7.50 -16.02
CA ALA A 131 1.05 -6.90 -15.62
C ALA A 131 0.86 -5.94 -14.44
N PHE A 132 -0.13 -5.04 -14.51
CA PHE A 132 -0.44 -4.09 -13.45
C PHE A 132 -0.79 -4.77 -12.13
N THR A 133 -1.60 -5.84 -12.17
CA THR A 133 -1.95 -6.63 -10.98
C THR A 133 -0.69 -7.23 -10.34
N THR A 134 0.22 -7.77 -11.15
CA THR A 134 1.48 -8.34 -10.64
C THR A 134 2.37 -7.28 -9.99
N ILE A 135 2.47 -6.10 -10.60
CA ILE A 135 3.23 -4.96 -10.07
C ILE A 135 2.61 -4.45 -8.76
N ALA A 136 1.27 -4.32 -8.70
CA ALA A 136 0.57 -3.86 -7.50
C ALA A 136 0.81 -4.80 -6.31
N PHE A 137 0.74 -6.12 -6.53
CA PHE A 137 1.06 -7.11 -5.50
C PHE A 137 2.54 -7.12 -5.11
N TYR A 138 3.45 -6.76 -6.02
CA TYR A 138 4.87 -6.61 -5.67
C TYR A 138 5.11 -5.39 -4.77
N ILE A 139 4.47 -4.25 -5.06
CA ILE A 139 4.65 -3.00 -4.33
C ILE A 139 3.97 -3.05 -2.95
N TYR A 140 2.85 -3.76 -2.82
CA TYR A 140 2.07 -3.82 -1.58
C TYR A 140 2.87 -4.18 -0.31
N PRO A 141 3.64 -5.28 -0.24
CA PRO A 141 4.43 -5.61 0.96
C PRO A 141 5.56 -4.61 1.21
N ILE A 142 6.13 -4.02 0.17
CA ILE A 142 7.17 -2.98 0.29
C ILE A 142 6.60 -1.74 0.97
N TYR A 143 5.44 -1.27 0.50
CA TYR A 143 4.74 -0.14 1.11
C TYR A 143 4.35 -0.42 2.57
N LYS A 144 3.86 -1.63 2.85
CA LYS A 144 3.51 -2.04 4.21
C LYS A 144 4.74 -2.12 5.14
N ALA A 145 5.87 -2.62 4.64
CA ALA A 145 7.12 -2.65 5.40
C ALA A 145 7.65 -1.23 5.66
N ASP A 146 7.58 -0.31 4.68
CA ASP A 146 8.03 1.08 4.85
C ASP A 146 7.14 1.85 5.82
N THR A 147 5.82 1.69 5.74
CA THR A 147 4.89 2.31 6.71
C THR A 147 5.12 1.80 8.12
N LEU A 148 5.37 0.50 8.31
CA LEU A 148 5.74 -0.05 9.61
C LEU A 148 7.09 0.49 10.09
N LYS A 149 8.10 0.57 9.22
CA LYS A 149 9.39 1.18 9.53
C LYS A 149 9.23 2.62 10.04
N ARG A 150 8.46 3.46 9.34
CA ARG A 150 8.21 4.85 9.76
C ARG A 150 7.57 4.91 11.14
N LYS A 151 6.49 4.14 11.36
CA LYS A 151 5.82 4.07 12.66
C LYS A 151 6.78 3.68 13.80
N LEU A 152 7.59 2.63 13.60
CA LEU A 152 8.59 2.24 14.59
C LEU A 152 9.58 3.39 14.87
N GLU A 153 10.07 4.08 13.85
CA GLU A 153 11.04 5.16 14.02
C GLU A 153 10.47 6.41 14.70
N ASP A 154 9.21 6.73 14.46
CA ASP A 154 8.55 7.90 15.03
C ASP A 154 8.21 7.73 16.52
N GLU A 155 7.98 6.48 16.94
CA GLU A 155 7.64 6.08 18.30
C GLU A 155 8.88 5.83 19.18
N LEU A 156 10.02 5.48 18.57
CA LEU A 156 11.28 5.19 19.25
C LEU A 156 11.70 6.21 20.32
N PRO A 157 11.65 7.54 20.11
CA PRO A 157 12.02 8.52 21.13
C PRO A 157 11.21 8.40 22.43
N PHE A 158 9.91 8.13 22.30
CA PHE A 158 8.99 8.02 23.43
C PHE A 158 9.18 6.69 24.16
N VAL A 159 9.24 5.58 23.41
CA VAL A 159 9.39 4.25 23.99
C VAL A 159 10.73 4.11 24.71
N THR A 160 11.82 4.58 24.12
CA THR A 160 13.14 4.54 24.78
C THR A 160 13.20 5.38 26.05
N GLY A 161 12.48 6.52 26.10
CA GLY A 161 12.34 7.32 27.31
C GLY A 161 11.55 6.60 28.39
N TYR A 162 10.43 5.95 28.02
CA TYR A 162 9.64 5.14 28.95
C TYR A 162 10.43 3.95 29.49
N MET A 163 11.14 3.22 28.62
CA MET A 163 12.03 2.13 29.04
C MET A 163 13.13 2.64 29.98
N ALA A 164 13.70 3.82 29.74
CA ALA A 164 14.71 4.41 30.61
C ALA A 164 14.20 4.67 32.03
N VAL A 165 12.96 5.14 32.17
CA VAL A 165 12.31 5.35 33.47
C VAL A 165 12.11 4.02 34.18
N LEU A 166 11.61 3.00 33.49
CA LEU A 166 11.42 1.67 34.06
C LEU A 166 12.75 1.03 34.49
N ALA A 167 13.78 1.09 33.64
CA ALA A 167 15.12 0.62 33.97
C ALA A 167 15.71 1.39 35.17
N GLY A 168 15.46 2.71 35.25
CA GLY A 168 15.87 3.53 36.39
C GLY A 168 15.22 3.13 37.71
N SER A 169 14.02 2.55 37.67
CA SER A 169 13.35 1.97 38.84
C SER A 169 13.80 0.54 39.19
N GLY A 170 14.82 0.02 38.51
CA GLY A 170 15.36 -1.33 38.77
C GLY A 170 14.51 -2.46 38.17
N VAL A 171 13.60 -2.16 37.25
CA VAL A 171 12.79 -3.18 36.55
C VAL A 171 13.68 -3.99 35.63
N THR A 172 13.55 -5.31 35.67
CA THR A 172 14.34 -6.24 34.86
C THR A 172 13.98 -6.14 33.36
N PRO A 173 14.92 -6.44 32.43
CA PRO A 173 14.70 -6.32 30.99
C PRO A 173 13.43 -7.00 30.47
N ASP A 174 13.14 -8.22 30.92
CA ASP A 174 11.93 -8.98 30.57
C ASP A 174 10.65 -8.23 30.97
N ARG A 175 10.64 -7.64 32.18
CA ARG A 175 9.51 -6.89 32.71
C ARG A 175 9.31 -5.55 32.02
N ILE A 176 10.38 -4.92 31.52
CA ILE A 176 10.28 -3.70 30.71
C ILE A 176 9.48 -3.97 29.43
N PHE A 177 9.80 -5.04 28.69
CA PHE A 177 9.04 -5.41 27.49
C PHE A 177 7.61 -5.85 27.81
N LYS A 178 7.40 -6.51 28.96
CA LYS A 178 6.05 -6.84 29.44
C LYS A 178 5.21 -5.61 29.79
N ALA A 179 5.82 -4.59 30.39
CA ALA A 179 5.15 -3.31 30.67
C ALA A 179 4.76 -2.59 29.37
N LEU A 180 5.66 -2.57 28.39
CA LEU A 180 5.37 -2.01 27.06
C LEU A 180 4.25 -2.74 26.34
N ALA A 181 4.24 -4.08 26.37
CA ALA A 181 3.23 -4.91 25.73
C ALA A 181 1.81 -4.65 26.25
N LYS A 182 1.69 -4.17 27.51
CA LYS A 182 0.41 -3.85 28.17
C LYS A 182 -0.13 -2.45 27.84
N ILE A 183 0.63 -1.61 27.15
CA ILE A 183 0.13 -0.29 26.78
C ILE A 183 -0.94 -0.50 25.69
N ASP A 184 -2.18 -0.08 25.95
CA ASP A 184 -3.31 -0.22 25.00
C ASP A 184 -3.27 0.76 23.81
N SER A 185 -2.18 1.51 23.67
CA SER A 185 -1.97 2.39 22.54
C SER A 185 -1.74 1.60 21.24
N SER A 186 -2.25 2.11 20.11
CA SER A 186 -2.03 1.57 18.76
C SER A 186 -0.60 1.79 18.22
N LEU A 187 0.41 1.72 19.09
CA LEU A 187 1.82 1.92 18.76
C LEU A 187 2.37 0.65 18.10
N ALA A 188 3.12 0.81 17.01
CA ALA A 188 3.78 -0.29 16.32
C ALA A 188 4.80 -1.01 17.22
N ILE A 189 5.54 -0.27 18.05
CA ILE A 189 6.52 -0.87 18.96
C ILE A 189 5.84 -1.73 20.03
N THR A 190 4.62 -1.38 20.45
CA THR A 190 3.85 -2.18 21.41
C THR A 190 3.48 -3.55 20.82
N GLU A 191 3.10 -3.62 19.55
CA GLU A 191 2.84 -4.91 18.88
C GLU A 191 4.09 -5.77 18.77
N GLU A 192 5.24 -5.16 18.50
CA GLU A 192 6.53 -5.85 18.51
C GLU A 192 6.94 -6.31 19.92
N ALA A 193 6.69 -5.50 20.95
CA ALA A 193 6.89 -5.89 22.34
C ALA A 193 5.97 -7.07 22.74
N ARG A 194 4.71 -7.08 22.31
CA ARG A 194 3.80 -8.23 22.53
C ARG A 194 4.29 -9.50 21.84
N ARG A 195 4.93 -9.39 20.67
CA ARG A 195 5.56 -10.55 20.00
C ARG A 195 6.75 -11.06 20.82
N ILE A 196 7.64 -10.17 21.23
CA ILE A 196 8.79 -10.54 22.07
C ILE A 196 8.33 -11.22 23.37
N VAL A 197 7.35 -10.65 24.06
CA VAL A 197 6.80 -11.23 25.31
C VAL A 197 6.14 -12.57 25.07
N ARG A 198 5.45 -12.73 23.93
CA ARG A 198 4.86 -14.02 23.54
C ARG A 198 5.92 -15.08 23.29
N ASP A 199 7.03 -14.72 22.63
CA ASP A 199 8.15 -15.62 22.36
C ASP A 199 8.80 -16.11 23.67
N VAL A 200 8.87 -15.24 24.67
CA VAL A 200 9.38 -15.60 26.00
C VAL A 200 8.36 -16.42 26.80
N GLU A 201 7.11 -15.96 26.94
CA GLU A 201 6.13 -16.57 27.85
C GLU A 201 5.45 -17.83 27.29
N LEU A 202 5.16 -17.87 25.98
CA LEU A 202 4.46 -19.01 25.37
C LEU A 202 5.43 -20.05 24.81
N PHE A 203 6.57 -19.62 24.27
CA PHE A 203 7.53 -20.51 23.63
C PHE A 203 8.77 -20.80 24.48
N GLY A 204 8.91 -20.14 25.65
CA GLY A 204 10.00 -20.38 26.58
C GLY A 204 11.36 -19.90 26.09
N ALA A 205 11.40 -18.99 25.12
CA ALA A 205 12.66 -18.43 24.62
C ALA A 205 13.31 -17.50 25.65
N ASP A 206 14.64 -17.45 25.69
CA ASP A 206 15.36 -16.44 26.46
C ASP A 206 15.10 -15.04 25.90
N ILE A 207 15.06 -14.02 26.76
CA ILE A 207 14.79 -12.63 26.37
C ILE A 207 15.82 -12.13 25.35
N VAL A 208 17.09 -12.51 25.46
CA VAL A 208 18.13 -12.10 24.52
C VAL A 208 17.89 -12.73 23.15
N SER A 209 17.59 -14.03 23.11
CA SER A 209 17.27 -14.74 21.86
C SER A 209 16.00 -14.22 21.19
N ALA A 210 14.97 -13.87 21.97
CA ALA A 210 13.74 -13.27 21.48
C ALA A 210 14.00 -11.88 20.87
N LEU A 211 14.82 -11.05 21.54
CA LEU A 211 15.21 -9.73 21.03
C LEU A 211 16.08 -9.82 19.78
N GLU A 212 16.97 -10.81 19.68
CA GLU A 212 17.79 -11.03 18.48
C GLU A 212 16.91 -11.42 17.28
N SER A 213 15.93 -12.29 17.51
CA SER A 213 14.95 -12.69 16.49
C SER A 213 14.09 -11.51 16.04
N ALA A 214 13.63 -10.68 16.99
CA ALA A 214 12.89 -9.45 16.68
C ALA A 214 13.75 -8.43 15.91
N SER A 215 15.03 -8.30 16.25
CA SER A 215 15.99 -7.43 15.57
C SER A 215 16.18 -7.82 14.09
N LYS A 216 16.28 -9.13 13.80
CA LYS A 216 16.41 -9.65 12.43
C LYS A 216 15.16 -9.45 11.59
N ARG A 217 13.97 -9.59 12.19
CA ARG A 217 12.66 -9.45 11.51
C ARG A 217 12.25 -7.99 11.25
N SER A 218 12.78 -7.03 12.01
CA SER A 218 12.36 -5.63 11.93
C SER A 218 12.69 -4.96 10.57
N PRO A 219 11.73 -4.22 9.96
CA PRO A 219 12.01 -3.40 8.77
C PRO A 219 12.82 -2.13 9.07
N SER A 220 12.80 -1.63 10.32
CA SER A 220 13.53 -0.42 10.70
C SER A 220 14.95 -0.74 11.14
N GLU A 221 15.92 -0.06 10.52
CA GLU A 221 17.33 -0.14 10.91
C GLU A 221 17.58 0.51 12.27
N LYS A 222 16.93 1.64 12.57
CA LYS A 222 17.07 2.31 13.88
C LYS A 222 16.55 1.42 15.00
N PHE A 223 15.42 0.76 14.79
CA PHE A 223 14.87 -0.20 15.76
C PHE A 223 15.78 -1.43 15.91
N ARG A 224 16.29 -1.97 14.80
CA ARG A 224 17.28 -3.06 14.80
C ARG A 224 18.52 -2.73 15.63
N HIS A 225 19.14 -1.57 15.39
CA HIS A 225 20.30 -1.10 16.15
C HIS A 225 20.00 -0.82 17.61
N PHE A 226 18.79 -0.35 17.91
CA PHE A 226 18.33 -0.18 19.28
C PHE A 226 18.26 -1.52 20.02
N LEU A 227 17.61 -2.53 19.45
CA LEU A 227 17.52 -3.85 20.06
C LEU A 227 18.90 -4.50 20.22
N GLN A 228 19.79 -4.37 19.23
CA GLN A 228 21.16 -4.89 19.31
C GLN A 228 21.98 -4.23 20.43
N GLY A 229 21.90 -2.89 20.55
CA GLY A 229 22.58 -2.19 21.63
C GLY A 229 21.98 -2.51 23.01
N PHE A 230 20.66 -2.73 23.08
CA PHE A 230 19.99 -3.21 24.29
C PHE A 230 20.53 -4.59 24.71
N ILE A 231 20.57 -5.55 23.77
CA ILE A 231 21.12 -6.90 23.99
C ILE A 231 22.57 -6.81 24.47
N ALA A 232 23.41 -6.03 23.77
CA ALA A 232 24.82 -5.89 24.11
C ALA A 232 25.01 -5.33 25.53
N THR A 233 24.20 -4.35 25.93
CA THR A 233 24.27 -3.74 27.26
C THR A 233 23.82 -4.72 28.36
N VAL A 234 22.78 -5.50 28.10
CA VAL A 234 22.31 -6.54 29.04
C VAL A 234 23.35 -7.65 29.18
N HIS A 235 23.90 -8.13 28.06
CA HIS A 235 24.89 -9.22 28.06
C HIS A 235 26.22 -8.82 28.72
N SER A 236 26.67 -7.57 28.51
CA SER A 236 27.91 -7.07 29.10
C SER A 236 27.75 -6.63 30.56
N GLY A 237 26.56 -6.73 31.16
CA GLY A 237 26.27 -6.18 32.49
C GLY A 237 26.45 -4.66 32.57
N GLY A 238 26.30 -3.97 31.44
CA GLY A 238 26.47 -2.52 31.34
C GLY A 238 25.32 -1.73 31.97
N ASN A 239 25.48 -0.41 32.06
CA ASN A 239 24.43 0.45 32.59
C ASN A 239 23.29 0.64 31.55
N LEU A 240 22.25 -0.18 31.67
CA LEU A 240 21.08 -0.13 30.80
C LEU A 240 20.35 1.21 30.85
N VAL A 241 20.29 1.84 32.02
CA VAL A 241 19.64 3.15 32.21
C VAL A 241 20.37 4.22 31.40
N ALA A 242 21.69 4.26 31.49
CA ALA A 242 22.52 5.20 30.74
C ALA A 242 22.38 4.99 29.22
N TYR A 243 22.35 3.74 28.77
CA TYR A 243 22.12 3.40 27.35
C TYR A 243 20.75 3.91 26.87
N LEU A 244 19.67 3.58 27.59
CA LEU A 244 18.30 3.96 27.23
C LEU A 244 18.10 5.48 27.25
N LEU A 245 18.62 6.17 28.27
CA LEU A 245 18.58 7.64 28.35
C LEU A 245 19.37 8.29 27.20
N GLY A 246 20.57 7.79 26.92
CA GLY A 246 21.38 8.26 25.80
C GLY A 246 20.67 8.10 24.47
N ARG A 247 20.05 6.94 24.24
CA ARG A 247 19.32 6.67 23.00
C ARG A 247 18.03 7.49 22.89
N SER A 248 17.29 7.69 23.98
CA SER A 248 16.12 8.55 24.01
C SER A 248 16.46 10.00 23.67
N LYS A 249 17.52 10.57 24.28
CA LYS A 249 18.01 11.91 23.94
C LYS A 249 18.43 12.00 22.47
N HIS A 250 19.12 10.99 21.95
CA HIS A 250 19.54 10.94 20.56
C HIS A 250 18.33 10.93 19.60
N TYR A 251 17.36 10.05 19.82
CA TYR A 251 16.16 9.98 18.99
C TYR A 251 15.28 11.23 19.10
N MET A 252 15.18 11.83 20.29
CA MET A 252 14.48 13.10 20.48
C MET A 252 15.16 14.24 19.71
N ARG A 253 16.50 14.29 19.71
CA ARG A 253 17.26 15.27 18.92
C ARG A 253 17.03 15.08 17.42
N LEU A 254 17.07 13.84 16.92
CA LEU A 254 16.77 13.55 15.52
C LEU A 254 15.34 14.00 15.15
N LYS A 255 14.35 13.69 16.00
CA LYS A 255 12.96 14.12 15.77
C LYS A 255 12.81 15.64 15.74
N LYS A 256 13.49 16.36 16.65
CA LYS A 256 13.53 17.84 16.63
C LYS A 256 14.15 18.39 15.34
N ILE A 257 15.22 17.77 14.84
CA ILE A 257 15.84 18.18 13.56
C ILE A 257 14.87 17.97 12.40
N THR A 258 14.18 16.82 12.34
CA THR A 258 13.17 16.55 11.30
C THR A 258 12.02 17.56 11.35
N LEU A 259 11.48 17.83 12.54
CA LEU A 259 10.40 18.81 12.72
C LEU A 259 10.86 20.23 12.34
N LYS A 260 12.09 20.60 12.67
CA LYS A 260 12.65 21.89 12.27
C LYS A 260 12.76 22.00 10.75
N LYS A 261 13.33 20.99 10.08
CA LYS A 261 13.40 20.95 8.61
C LYS A 261 12.02 21.04 7.95
N PHE A 262 11.03 20.39 8.55
CA PHE A 262 9.64 20.46 8.09
C PHE A 262 9.09 21.89 8.22
N ALA A 263 9.25 22.54 9.37
CA ALA A 263 8.85 23.92 9.59
C ALA A 263 9.57 24.90 8.64
N ASP A 264 10.87 24.72 8.41
CA ASP A 264 11.65 25.52 7.48
C ASP A 264 11.12 25.36 6.04
N THR A 265 10.72 24.14 5.65
CA THR A 265 10.10 23.87 4.34
C THR A 265 8.74 24.57 4.20
N LEU A 266 7.91 24.55 5.24
CA LEU A 266 6.63 25.29 5.27
C LEU A 266 6.84 26.80 5.17
N SER A 267 7.89 27.33 5.82
CA SER A 267 8.24 28.75 5.76
C SER A 267 8.62 29.16 4.33
N LEU A 268 9.50 28.40 3.67
CA LEU A 268 9.89 28.65 2.27
C LEU A 268 8.69 28.59 1.33
N LEU A 269 7.80 27.62 1.53
CA LEU A 269 6.61 27.46 0.72
C LEU A 269 5.61 28.63 0.93
N SER A 270 5.51 29.13 2.15
CA SER A 270 4.70 30.32 2.49
C SER A 270 5.27 31.59 1.84
N GLU A 271 6.59 31.73 1.77
CA GLU A 271 7.25 32.83 1.05
C GLU A 271 6.94 32.78 -0.45
N PHE A 272 7.09 31.61 -1.08
CA PHE A 272 6.76 31.43 -2.49
C PHE A 272 5.28 31.63 -2.78
N TYR A 273 4.38 31.24 -1.87
CA TYR A 273 2.95 31.54 -1.99
C TYR A 273 2.69 33.04 -2.08
N VAL A 274 3.24 33.82 -1.16
CA VAL A 274 3.05 35.28 -1.14
C VAL A 274 3.67 35.92 -2.38
N ALA A 275 4.86 35.50 -2.79
CA ALA A 275 5.53 36.07 -3.96
C ALA A 275 4.80 35.75 -5.29
N ILE A 276 4.48 34.48 -5.52
CA ILE A 276 4.00 34.00 -6.83
C ILE A 276 2.47 34.05 -6.95
N LEU A 277 1.72 33.75 -5.89
CA LEU A 277 0.25 33.70 -5.95
C LEU A 277 -0.41 35.00 -5.50
N VAL A 278 0.27 35.84 -4.71
CA VAL A 278 -0.28 37.12 -4.26
C VAL A 278 0.36 38.29 -4.99
N ALA A 279 1.67 38.50 -4.81
CA ALA A 279 2.35 39.69 -5.34
C ALA A 279 2.43 39.70 -6.87
N GLY A 280 2.80 38.57 -7.49
CA GLY A 280 2.89 38.45 -8.95
C GLY A 280 1.57 38.77 -9.67
N PRO A 281 0.44 38.10 -9.35
CA PRO A 281 -0.85 38.38 -9.95
C PRO A 281 -1.32 39.79 -9.66
N LEU A 282 -1.07 40.33 -8.47
CA LEU A 282 -1.41 41.72 -8.15
C LEU A 282 -0.72 42.72 -9.09
N LEU A 283 0.59 42.55 -9.32
CA LEU A 283 1.33 43.39 -10.27
C LEU A 283 0.79 43.26 -11.70
N LEU A 284 0.50 42.03 -12.14
CA LEU A 284 -0.09 41.78 -13.46
C LEU A 284 -1.49 42.39 -13.59
N VAL A 285 -2.34 42.29 -12.56
CA VAL A 285 -3.67 42.90 -12.54
C VAL A 285 -3.56 44.42 -12.66
N ILE A 286 -2.67 45.06 -11.89
CA ILE A 286 -2.46 46.52 -11.97
C ILE A 286 -1.99 46.91 -13.37
N MET A 287 -0.98 46.22 -13.92
CA MET A 287 -0.43 46.50 -15.24
C MET A 287 -1.48 46.33 -16.36
N LEU A 288 -2.22 45.22 -16.35
CA LEU A 288 -3.27 44.94 -17.33
C LEU A 288 -4.46 45.90 -17.19
N ALA A 289 -4.82 46.30 -15.97
CA ALA A 289 -5.87 47.28 -15.73
C ALA A 289 -5.50 48.66 -16.30
N VAL A 290 -4.26 49.13 -16.08
CA VAL A 290 -3.76 50.38 -16.66
C VAL A 290 -3.75 50.32 -18.19
N MET A 291 -3.28 49.22 -18.77
CA MET A 291 -3.33 49.01 -20.23
C MET A 291 -4.76 49.01 -20.78
N ALA A 292 -5.70 48.38 -20.08
CA ALA A 292 -7.11 48.37 -20.46
C ALA A 292 -7.74 49.77 -20.41
N MET A 293 -7.32 50.61 -19.46
CA MET A 293 -7.80 52.00 -19.32
C MET A 293 -7.23 52.93 -20.39
N LEU A 294 -5.96 52.76 -20.77
CA LEU A 294 -5.29 53.56 -21.80
C LEU A 294 -5.73 53.22 -23.24
N GLY A 295 -6.73 52.34 -23.40
CA GLY A 295 -7.24 51.95 -24.70
C GLY A 295 -6.32 51.00 -25.47
N GLY A 296 -5.46 50.24 -24.78
CA GLY A 296 -4.63 49.18 -25.36
C GLY A 296 -5.47 48.00 -25.86
N GLY A 297 -6.24 48.19 -26.93
CA GLY A 297 -7.05 47.15 -27.57
C GLY A 297 -6.21 46.32 -28.52
N GLY A 298 -5.53 45.30 -27.98
CA GLY A 298 -4.88 44.28 -28.80
C GLY A 298 -5.90 43.25 -29.27
N MET A 299 -6.22 43.21 -30.57
CA MET A 299 -7.24 42.30 -31.11
C MET A 299 -6.85 40.81 -30.90
N GLY A 300 -7.62 40.07 -30.09
CA GLY A 300 -7.50 38.61 -29.95
C GLY A 300 -7.12 38.12 -28.55
N PHE A 301 -6.35 37.03 -28.45
CA PHE A 301 -5.96 36.41 -27.15
C PHE A 301 -5.11 37.32 -26.24
N LEU A 302 -4.60 38.45 -26.75
CA LEU A 302 -3.80 39.42 -26.00
C LEU A 302 -4.60 40.64 -25.53
N ASP A 303 -5.93 40.61 -25.68
CA ASP A 303 -6.81 41.65 -25.14
C ASP A 303 -6.62 41.75 -23.60
N PRO A 304 -6.23 42.92 -23.05
CA PRO A 304 -5.94 43.06 -21.61
C PRO A 304 -7.12 42.70 -20.71
N LYS A 305 -8.35 42.94 -21.18
CA LYS A 305 -9.58 42.55 -20.48
C LYS A 305 -9.75 41.03 -20.42
N LEU A 306 -9.50 40.33 -21.53
CA LEU A 306 -9.55 38.87 -21.58
C LEU A 306 -8.43 38.24 -20.72
N LEU A 307 -7.21 38.78 -20.78
CA LEU A 307 -6.11 38.34 -19.93
C LEU A 307 -6.40 38.53 -18.45
N LEU A 308 -7.03 39.65 -18.06
CA LEU A 308 -7.45 39.89 -16.67
C LEU A 308 -8.52 38.90 -16.22
N TYR A 309 -9.52 38.61 -17.07
CA TYR A 309 -10.51 37.57 -16.78
C TYR A 309 -9.87 36.18 -16.66
N LEU A 310 -8.97 35.80 -17.58
CA LEU A 310 -8.24 34.54 -17.54
C LEU A 310 -7.40 34.42 -16.26
N LEU A 311 -6.65 35.48 -15.91
CA LEU A 311 -5.80 35.50 -14.73
C LEU A 311 -6.62 35.32 -13.45
N THR A 312 -7.73 36.05 -13.33
CA THR A 312 -8.54 36.09 -12.10
C THR A 312 -9.42 34.86 -11.92
N TYR A 313 -10.08 34.39 -12.99
CA TYR A 313 -11.05 33.29 -12.92
C TYR A 313 -10.46 31.92 -13.20
N ILE A 314 -9.28 31.83 -13.84
CA ILE A 314 -8.66 30.55 -14.19
C ILE A 314 -7.28 30.43 -13.55
N ALA A 315 -6.35 31.35 -13.83
CA ALA A 315 -4.96 31.18 -13.41
C ALA A 315 -4.81 31.16 -11.88
N ILE A 316 -5.42 32.10 -11.15
CA ILE A 316 -5.35 32.15 -9.68
C ILE A 316 -5.99 30.90 -9.04
N PRO A 317 -7.22 30.48 -9.40
CA PRO A 317 -7.81 29.25 -8.85
C PRO A 317 -6.99 27.98 -9.14
N VAL A 318 -6.47 27.85 -10.36
CA VAL A 318 -5.65 26.69 -10.75
C VAL A 318 -4.32 26.70 -9.98
N ALA A 319 -3.65 27.85 -9.87
CA ALA A 319 -2.43 27.98 -9.10
C ALA A 319 -2.65 27.66 -7.62
N SER A 320 -3.75 28.14 -7.03
CA SER A 320 -4.14 27.83 -5.65
C SER A 320 -4.41 26.35 -5.45
N MET A 321 -5.09 25.69 -6.39
CA MET A 321 -5.34 24.24 -6.32
C MET A 321 -4.04 23.43 -6.39
N ILE A 322 -3.13 23.80 -7.29
CA ILE A 322 -1.79 23.19 -7.39
C ILE A 322 -1.03 23.36 -6.06
N PHE A 323 -1.10 24.56 -5.48
CA PHE A 323 -0.41 24.85 -4.23
C PHE A 323 -0.94 24.02 -3.04
N ILE A 324 -2.26 23.84 -2.95
CA ILE A 324 -2.88 22.97 -1.93
C ILE A 324 -2.39 21.52 -2.10
N ILE A 325 -2.31 21.02 -3.33
CA ILE A 325 -1.82 19.65 -3.61
C ILE A 325 -0.36 19.50 -3.16
N ILE A 326 0.49 20.49 -3.44
CA ILE A 326 1.89 20.48 -3.00
C ILE A 326 1.98 20.45 -1.47
N LEU A 327 1.16 21.23 -0.77
CA LEU A 327 1.10 21.23 0.70
C LEU A 327 0.69 19.86 1.26
N ASP A 328 -0.30 19.21 0.64
CA ASP A 328 -0.78 17.90 1.08
C ASP A 328 0.28 16.80 0.90
N ILE A 329 1.02 16.84 -0.20
CA ILE A 329 2.13 15.90 -0.46
C ILE A 329 3.28 16.08 0.54
N LEU A 330 3.55 17.33 0.96
CA LEU A 330 4.67 17.65 1.85
C LEU A 330 4.34 17.49 3.32
N THR A 331 3.07 17.57 3.70
CA THR A 331 2.63 17.36 5.08
C THR A 331 2.83 15.89 5.44
N PRO A 332 3.71 15.55 6.40
CA PRO A 332 3.84 14.19 6.87
C PRO A 332 2.53 13.81 7.58
N GLY A 333 1.76 12.92 6.96
CA GLY A 333 0.55 12.31 7.53
C GLY A 333 0.85 11.27 8.60
#